data_AF-A0A0S8FZV3-F1
#
_entry.id   AF-A0A0S8FZV3-F1
#
_cell.length_a   1.000
_cell.length_b   1.000
_cell.length_c   1.000
_cell.angle_alpha   90.00
_cell.angle_beta   90.00
_cell.angle_gamma   90.00
#
_symmetry.space_group_name_H-M   'P 1'
#
loop_
_entity.id
_entity.type
_entity.pdbx_description
1 polymer ?
#
loop_
_entity_poly.entity_id
_entity_poly.type
_entity_poly.pdbx_seq_one_letter_code
_entity_poly.pdbx_strand_id
1 'polypeptide(L)'
;MRTLILLMVLLVPLGANAQTTFERTYGGSGDDYAYSVAETDDGGYIVAGWTWSFGPGIPDIYLVKTDGAGDTVWTRAYGGSLGDFSYSVEQTDDGGYVVAGYTFSFGAGVA
;
A
#
# COMPACT_ATOMS: atom_id res chain seq x y z
N MET A 1 -40.12 -15.18 -44.91
CA MET A 1 -39.04 -15.84 -44.14
C MET A 1 -38.65 -14.89 -43.02
N ARG A 2 -38.82 -15.29 -41.75
CA ARG A 2 -38.45 -14.50 -40.57
C ARG A 2 -37.12 -15.04 -40.06
N THR A 3 -36.05 -14.27 -40.18
CA THR A 3 -34.72 -14.66 -39.70
C THR A 3 -34.69 -14.47 -38.19
N LEU A 4 -34.57 -15.58 -37.44
CA LEU A 4 -34.42 -15.59 -35.99
C LEU A 4 -32.93 -15.36 -35.68
N ILE A 5 -32.58 -14.23 -35.06
CA ILE A 5 -31.23 -13.99 -34.55
C ILE A 5 -31.18 -14.57 -33.14
N LEU A 6 -30.49 -15.69 -32.98
CA LEU A 6 -30.24 -16.29 -31.68
C LEU A 6 -29.06 -15.55 -31.02
N LEU A 7 -29.36 -14.67 -30.06
CA LEU A 7 -28.35 -14.02 -29.24
C LEU A 7 -27.80 -15.07 -28.26
N MET A 8 -26.64 -15.65 -28.56
CA MET A 8 -25.90 -16.47 -27.59
C MET A 8 -25.31 -15.53 -26.53
N VAL A 9 -25.97 -15.43 -25.37
CA VAL A 9 -25.36 -14.81 -24.19
C VAL A 9 -24.34 -15.82 -23.64
N LEU A 10 -23.06 -15.56 -23.93
CA LEU A 10 -21.97 -16.31 -23.35
C LEU A 10 -21.75 -15.83 -21.91
N LEU A 11 -22.27 -16.59 -20.94
CA LEU A 11 -21.90 -16.44 -19.53
C LEU A 11 -20.56 -17.15 -19.33
N VAL A 12 -19.45 -16.41 -19.48
CA VAL A 12 -18.15 -16.90 -19.02
C VAL A 12 -18.12 -16.73 -17.51
N PRO A 13 -18.03 -17.81 -16.71
CA PRO A 13 -17.66 -17.66 -15.32
C PRO A 13 -16.23 -17.10 -15.31
N LEU A 14 -16.09 -15.81 -14.99
CA LEU A 14 -14.81 -15.20 -14.63
C LEU A 14 -14.42 -15.80 -13.28
N GLY A 15 -13.94 -17.04 -13.30
CA GLY A 15 -13.25 -17.61 -12.16
C GLY A 15 -12.03 -16.73 -11.94
N ALA A 16 -12.07 -15.91 -10.88
CA ALA A 16 -10.88 -15.26 -10.37
C ALA A 16 -9.96 -16.38 -9.86
N ASN A 17 -9.14 -16.93 -10.74
CA ASN A 17 -7.99 -17.71 -10.30
C ASN A 17 -7.10 -16.72 -9.56
N ALA A 18 -6.63 -17.08 -8.37
CA ALA A 18 -5.56 -16.35 -7.71
C ALA A 18 -4.32 -16.47 -8.60
N GLN A 19 -4.15 -15.52 -9.51
CA GLN A 19 -2.98 -15.40 -10.36
C GLN A 19 -2.18 -14.23 -9.83
N THR A 20 -0.93 -14.50 -9.48
CA THR A 20 0.04 -13.43 -9.17
C THR A 20 0.20 -12.56 -10.42
N THR A 21 -0.21 -11.30 -10.33
CA THR A 21 -0.06 -10.30 -11.40
C THR A 21 1.33 -9.67 -11.39
N PHE A 22 1.90 -9.46 -10.20
CA PHE A 22 3.29 -9.02 -10.01
C PHE A 22 3.82 -9.46 -8.64
N GLU A 23 5.15 -9.46 -8.51
CA GLU A 23 5.85 -9.56 -7.23
C GLU A 23 6.92 -8.47 -7.18
N ARG A 24 6.97 -7.73 -6.07
CA ARG A 24 7.90 -6.62 -5.86
C ARG A 24 8.31 -6.58 -4.40
N THR A 25 9.55 -6.16 -4.16
CA THR A 25 10.09 -5.94 -2.82
C THR A 25 10.34 -4.45 -2.62
N TYR A 26 9.85 -3.92 -1.51
CA TYR A 26 10.03 -2.53 -1.14
C TYR A 26 10.73 -2.46 0.22
N GLY A 27 11.85 -1.76 0.29
CA GLY A 27 12.75 -1.79 1.44
C GLY A 27 14.19 -1.51 1.01
N GLY A 28 15.11 -1.58 1.97
CA GLY A 28 16.55 -1.40 1.78
C GLY A 28 17.35 -2.54 2.40
N SER A 29 18.49 -2.20 3.01
CA SER A 29 19.42 -3.19 3.59
C SER A 29 19.11 -3.58 5.04
N GLY A 30 18.25 -2.83 5.72
CA GLY A 30 17.78 -3.11 7.07
C GLY A 30 16.46 -3.88 7.07
N ASP A 31 15.90 -4.08 8.26
CA ASP A 31 14.61 -4.76 8.39
C ASP A 31 13.46 -3.81 8.04
N ASP A 32 12.60 -4.21 7.11
CA ASP A 32 11.48 -3.43 6.63
C ASP A 32 10.20 -4.28 6.68
N TYR A 33 9.15 -3.73 7.27
CA TYR A 33 7.92 -4.47 7.51
C TYR A 33 6.73 -3.70 6.97
N ALA A 34 5.85 -4.42 6.27
CA ALA A 34 4.55 -3.92 5.81
C ALA A 34 3.43 -4.49 6.69
N TYR A 35 2.53 -3.64 7.16
CA TYR A 35 1.42 -4.02 8.04
C TYR A 35 0.04 -3.80 7.41
N SER A 36 -0.07 -2.84 6.51
CA SER A 36 -1.33 -2.49 5.86
C SER A 36 -1.09 -2.12 4.40
N VAL A 37 -2.01 -2.53 3.55
CA VAL A 37 -2.06 -2.17 2.13
C VAL A 37 -3.50 -1.83 1.77
N ALA A 38 -3.69 -0.78 0.99
CA ALA A 38 -4.96 -0.41 0.40
C ALA A 38 -4.78 -0.16 -1.11
N GLU A 39 -5.76 -0.57 -1.91
CA GLU A 39 -5.86 -0.12 -3.31
C GLU A 39 -6.20 1.37 -3.32
N THR A 40 -5.68 2.09 -4.31
CA THR A 40 -5.91 3.52 -4.46
C THR A 40 -6.80 3.81 -5.68
N ASP A 41 -7.48 4.96 -5.70
CA ASP A 41 -8.45 5.32 -6.75
C ASP A 41 -7.85 5.38 -8.17
N ASP A 42 -6.53 5.58 -8.26
CA ASP A 42 -5.77 5.55 -9.51
C ASP A 42 -5.42 4.12 -9.99
N GLY A 43 -5.93 3.09 -9.31
CA GLY A 43 -5.68 1.68 -9.58
C GLY A 43 -4.31 1.17 -9.10
N GLY A 44 -3.61 1.94 -8.27
CA GLY A 44 -2.37 1.53 -7.61
C GLY A 44 -2.58 1.03 -6.18
N TYR A 45 -1.50 1.05 -5.39
CA TYR A 45 -1.54 0.61 -3.99
C TYR A 45 -0.78 1.56 -3.09
N ILE A 46 -1.29 1.80 -1.88
CA ILE A 46 -0.55 2.42 -0.78
C ILE A 46 -0.27 1.36 0.28
N VAL A 47 0.99 1.26 0.69
CA VAL A 47 1.45 0.33 1.72
C VAL A 47 2.01 1.14 2.89
N ALA A 48 1.69 0.73 4.10
CA ALA A 48 2.22 1.32 5.33
C ALA A 48 2.83 0.25 6.24
N GLY A 49 3.94 0.65 6.87
CA GLY A 49 4.58 -0.07 7.94
C GLY A 49 5.74 0.74 8.50
N TRP A 50 6.88 0.11 8.70
CA TRP A 50 8.06 0.78 9.23
C TRP A 50 9.35 0.21 8.67
N THR A 51 10.43 0.99 8.78
CA THR A 51 11.71 0.74 8.13
C THR A 51 12.88 0.98 9.08
N TRP A 52 13.85 0.07 9.08
CA TRP A 52 15.22 0.30 9.60
C TRP A 52 16.17 0.80 8.51
N SER A 53 15.70 0.88 7.25
CA SER A 53 16.51 1.19 6.08
C SER A 53 16.54 2.68 5.73
N PHE A 54 15.53 3.45 6.09
CA PHE A 54 15.36 4.84 5.65
C PHE A 54 14.93 5.77 6.79
N GLY A 55 15.31 7.04 6.68
CA GLY A 55 14.89 8.10 7.60
C GLY A 55 15.90 8.39 8.74
N PRO A 56 15.62 9.40 9.58
CA PRO A 56 16.50 9.82 10.67
C PRO A 56 16.48 8.90 11.91
N GLY A 57 15.43 8.10 12.08
CA GLY A 57 15.18 7.26 13.24
C GLY A 57 15.33 5.78 12.93
N ILE A 58 15.20 4.96 13.98
CA ILE A 58 15.32 3.52 13.88
C ILE A 58 14.30 2.84 14.83
N PRO A 59 13.14 2.36 14.34
CA PRO A 59 12.61 2.49 12.97
C PRO A 59 11.87 3.81 12.72
N ASP A 60 11.64 4.12 11.45
CA ASP A 60 10.71 5.17 11.01
C ASP A 60 9.47 4.57 10.31
N ILE A 61 8.36 5.31 10.27
CA ILE A 61 7.20 4.94 9.45
C ILE A 61 7.61 4.93 7.99
N TYR A 62 7.26 3.87 7.26
CA TYR A 62 7.54 3.75 5.83
C TYR A 62 6.26 3.62 5.03
N LEU A 63 6.07 4.53 4.08
CA LEU A 63 4.98 4.50 3.12
C LEU A 63 5.52 4.24 1.71
N VAL A 64 4.84 3.36 0.99
CA VAL A 64 5.14 3.04 -0.41
C VAL A 64 3.88 3.19 -1.23
N LYS A 65 3.88 4.12 -2.19
CA LYS A 65 2.85 4.22 -3.21
C LYS A 65 3.34 3.59 -4.50
N THR A 66 2.52 2.74 -5.09
CA THR A 66 2.79 2.09 -6.36
C THR A 66 1.70 2.40 -7.36
N ASP A 67 1.97 2.09 -8.63
CA ASP A 67 0.92 1.92 -9.63
C ASP A 67 0.32 0.50 -9.54
N GLY A 68 -0.60 0.17 -10.46
CA GLY A 68 -1.27 -1.14 -10.50
C GLY A 68 -0.39 -2.32 -10.94
N ALA A 69 0.82 -2.06 -11.44
CA ALA A 69 1.83 -3.07 -11.77
C ALA A 69 2.85 -3.27 -10.63
N GLY A 70 2.68 -2.57 -9.52
CA GLY A 70 3.62 -2.55 -8.40
C GLY A 70 4.88 -1.75 -8.68
N ASP A 71 4.94 -0.93 -9.72
CA ASP A 71 6.06 -0.02 -9.89
C ASP A 71 5.93 1.14 -8.90
N THR A 72 7.02 1.42 -8.20
CA THR A 72 7.07 2.47 -7.17
C THR A 72 6.82 3.84 -7.79
N VAL A 73 5.76 4.51 -7.37
CA VAL A 73 5.48 5.92 -7.72
C VAL A 73 6.26 6.84 -6.77
N TRP A 74 6.20 6.56 -5.47
CA TRP A 74 7.03 7.23 -4.47
C TRP A 74 7.14 6.40 -3.20
N THR A 75 8.19 6.68 -2.41
CA THR A 75 8.34 6.18 -1.04
C THR A 75 8.61 7.33 -0.10
N ARG A 76 8.19 7.20 1.16
CA ARG A 76 8.40 8.22 2.19
C ARG A 76 8.68 7.58 3.54
N ALA A 77 9.69 8.09 4.23
CA ALA A 77 9.97 7.78 5.62
C ALA A 77 9.55 8.95 6.52
N TYR A 78 8.85 8.65 7.61
CA TYR A 78 8.36 9.64 8.56
C TYR A 78 8.71 9.23 9.99
N GLY A 79 9.37 10.12 10.72
CA GLY A 79 9.78 9.88 12.08
C GLY A 79 10.79 10.92 12.55
N GLY A 80 11.37 10.69 13.73
CA GLY A 80 12.37 11.54 14.35
C GLY A 80 13.58 10.74 14.82
N SER A 81 14.13 11.05 15.99
CA SER A 81 15.34 10.36 16.47
C SER A 81 15.07 9.04 17.20
N LEU A 82 13.80 8.72 17.48
CA LEU A 82 13.35 7.51 18.18
C LEU A 82 12.48 6.66 17.25
N GLY A 83 11.94 5.55 17.78
CA GLY A 83 11.14 4.63 16.99
C GLY A 83 9.74 5.16 16.64
N ASP A 84 9.35 5.04 15.38
CA ASP A 84 8.07 5.47 14.85
C ASP A 84 7.46 4.34 13.99
N PHE A 85 6.21 4.00 14.25
CA PHE A 85 5.59 2.79 13.74
C PHE A 85 4.22 3.09 13.15
N SER A 86 3.92 2.53 11.97
CA SER A 86 2.57 2.56 11.41
C SER A 86 2.03 1.15 11.21
N TYR A 87 0.70 1.01 11.32
CA TYR A 87 0.01 -0.28 11.24
C TYR A 87 -1.21 -0.26 10.33
N SER A 88 -1.67 0.91 9.91
CA SER A 88 -2.85 1.07 9.07
C SER A 88 -2.70 2.28 8.16
N VAL A 89 -3.14 2.12 6.92
CA VAL A 89 -3.27 3.21 5.95
C VAL A 89 -4.57 3.06 5.16
N GLU A 90 -5.20 4.19 4.89
CA GLU A 90 -6.39 4.32 4.05
C GLU A 90 -6.21 5.55 3.16
N GLN A 91 -6.67 5.48 1.91
CA GLN A 91 -6.79 6.66 1.07
C GLN A 91 -8.04 7.46 1.49
N THR A 92 -7.94 8.79 1.49
CA THR A 92 -9.09 9.67 1.73
C THR A 92 -9.74 10.10 0.41
N ASP A 93 -11.02 10.46 0.46
CA ASP A 93 -11.83 10.87 -0.71
C ASP A 93 -11.26 12.07 -1.48
N ASP A 94 -10.39 12.87 -0.85
CA ASP A 94 -9.70 14.01 -1.45
C ASP A 94 -8.36 13.64 -2.12
N GLY A 95 -8.03 12.35 -2.20
CA GLY A 95 -6.78 11.84 -2.77
C GLY A 95 -5.60 11.81 -1.80
N GLY A 96 -5.81 12.20 -0.54
CA GLY A 96 -4.83 12.08 0.54
C GLY A 96 -4.75 10.67 1.13
N TYR A 97 -4.01 10.56 2.24
CA TYR A 97 -3.86 9.32 2.99
C TYR A 97 -3.92 9.59 4.48
N VAL A 98 -4.65 8.74 5.21
CA VAL A 98 -4.62 8.68 6.67
C VAL A 98 -3.78 7.49 7.09
N VAL A 99 -2.82 7.74 7.98
CA VAL A 99 -1.92 6.71 8.51
C VAL A 99 -2.06 6.68 10.03
N ALA A 100 -2.30 5.50 10.59
CA ALA A 100 -2.42 5.31 12.04
C ALA A 100 -1.26 4.46 12.58
N GLY A 101 -0.79 4.86 13.77
CA GLY A 101 0.42 4.33 14.37
C GLY A 101 0.74 4.99 15.71
N TYR A 102 1.95 4.76 16.21
CA TYR A 102 2.48 5.48 17.36
C TYR A 102 3.88 6.00 17.06
N THR A 103 4.23 7.09 17.75
CA THR A 103 5.51 7.76 17.63
C THR A 103 6.17 7.81 18.99
N PHE A 104 7.45 7.45 19.06
CA PHE A 104 8.27 7.78 20.22
C PHE A 104 9.03 9.09 20.05
N SER A 105 9.11 9.60 18.81
CA SER A 105 9.87 10.81 18.49
C SER A 105 9.15 12.12 18.82
N PHE A 106 7.81 12.12 18.85
CA PHE A 106 7.01 13.36 18.95
C PHE A 106 5.95 13.31 20.06
N GLY A 107 5.51 14.48 20.50
CA GLY A 107 4.43 14.62 21.48
C GLY A 107 4.76 13.99 22.82
N ALA A 108 3.83 13.22 23.39
CA ALA A 108 4.03 12.48 24.64
C ALA A 108 4.82 11.16 24.44
N GLY A 109 5.46 10.97 23.28
CA GLY A 109 6.13 9.76 22.78
C GLY A 109 7.30 9.20 23.61
N VAL A 110 7.51 9.64 24.83
CA VAL A 110 8.25 8.87 25.84
C VAL A 110 7.75 9.35 27.20
N ALA A 111 7.12 8.46 27.97
CA ALA A 111 6.80 8.69 29.38
C ALA A 111 7.89 8.07 30.26
#